data_AF-T2J2W9-F1
#
_entry.id   AF-T2J2W9-F1
#
_cell.length_a   1.000
_cell.length_b   1.000
_cell.length_c   1.000
_cell.angle_alpha   90.00
_cell.angle_beta   90.00
_cell.angle_gamma   90.00
#
_symmetry.space_group_name_H-M   'P 1'
#
loop_
_entity.id
_entity.type
_entity.pdbx_description
1 polymer ?
#
loop_
_entity_poly.entity_id
_entity_poly.type
_entity_poly.pdbx_seq_one_letter_code
_entity_poly.pdbx_strand_id
1 'polypeptide(L)'
;MIMKLFKFSVFIRSAMSLVCLLLLLWGNVPALAQTPSSDQSSSITPYLNRAIEKITEFTLDNGMKFIIKENHDAPVVSFVTYADVGGTDEPDGKTGVAHFLEHLAFKGTTKNWHK
;
A
#
# COMPACT_ATOMS: atom_id res chain seq x y z
N MET A 1 28.80 -24.80 -70.21
CA MET A 1 27.98 -24.12 -69.18
C MET A 1 27.19 -25.13 -68.34
N ILE A 2 27.83 -26.17 -67.77
CA ILE A 2 27.11 -27.28 -67.07
C ILE A 2 27.67 -27.55 -65.65
N MET A 3 28.93 -27.20 -65.36
CA MET A 3 29.55 -27.41 -64.03
C MET A 3 29.13 -26.41 -62.93
N LYS A 4 28.48 -25.28 -63.27
CA LYS A 4 28.05 -24.28 -62.28
C LYS A 4 26.77 -24.68 -61.53
N LEU A 5 25.90 -25.50 -62.14
CA LEU A 5 24.63 -25.92 -61.54
C LEU A 5 24.81 -27.04 -60.51
N PHE A 6 25.84 -27.88 -60.66
CA PHE A 6 26.09 -29.00 -59.73
C PHE A 6 26.68 -28.54 -58.39
N LYS A 7 27.60 -27.56 -58.41
CA LYS A 7 28.17 -26.95 -57.19
C LYS A 7 27.13 -26.17 -56.38
N PHE A 8 26.15 -25.54 -57.04
CA PHE A 8 25.09 -24.78 -56.38
C PHE A 8 24.12 -25.70 -55.62
N SER A 9 23.77 -26.86 -56.19
CA SER A 9 22.94 -27.88 -55.54
C SER A 9 23.59 -28.50 -54.30
N VAL A 10 24.90 -28.78 -54.34
CA VAL A 10 25.65 -29.31 -53.19
C VAL A 10 25.78 -28.27 -52.06
N PHE A 11 25.95 -26.99 -52.41
CA PHE A 11 26.01 -25.89 -51.44
C PHE A 11 24.67 -25.69 -50.71
N ILE A 12 23.55 -25.78 -51.44
CA ILE A 12 22.19 -25.67 -50.87
C ILE A 12 21.88 -26.85 -49.94
N ARG A 13 22.27 -28.08 -50.30
CA ARG A 13 22.07 -29.26 -49.47
C ARG A 13 22.88 -29.22 -48.16
N SER A 14 24.11 -28.70 -48.22
CA SER A 14 24.95 -28.52 -47.01
C SER A 14 24.42 -27.40 -46.11
N ALA A 15 23.95 -26.29 -46.68
CA ALA A 15 23.36 -25.18 -45.93
C ALA A 15 22.06 -25.59 -45.21
N MET A 16 21.17 -26.35 -45.86
CA MET A 16 19.95 -26.87 -45.22
C MET A 16 20.23 -27.84 -44.07
N SER A 17 21.25 -28.68 -44.21
CA SER A 17 21.60 -29.64 -43.14
C SER A 17 22.17 -28.94 -41.90
N LEU A 18 22.91 -27.85 -42.08
CA LEU A 18 23.46 -27.03 -41.00
C LEU A 18 22.36 -26.22 -40.29
N VAL A 19 21.39 -25.71 -41.05
CA VAL A 19 20.20 -25.02 -40.51
C VAL A 19 19.31 -26.00 -39.73
N CYS A 20 19.09 -27.22 -40.22
CA CYS A 20 18.36 -28.25 -39.47
C CYS A 20 19.10 -28.66 -38.18
N LEU A 21 20.44 -28.74 -38.19
CA LEU A 21 21.21 -29.06 -36.99
C LEU A 21 21.11 -27.93 -35.95
N LEU A 22 21.18 -26.67 -36.39
CA LEU A 22 21.02 -25.50 -35.53
C LEU A 22 19.60 -25.39 -34.94
N LEU A 23 18.57 -25.73 -35.71
CA LEU A 23 17.18 -25.77 -35.24
C LEU A 23 16.94 -26.90 -34.22
N LEU A 24 17.57 -28.07 -34.41
CA LEU A 24 17.50 -29.18 -33.45
C LEU A 24 18.27 -28.89 -32.14
N LEU A 25 19.34 -28.11 -32.22
CA LEU A 25 20.10 -27.65 -31.04
C LEU A 25 19.38 -26.55 -30.25
N TRP A 26 18.53 -25.73 -30.87
CA TRP A 26 17.73 -24.72 -30.17
C TRP A 26 16.53 -25.28 -29.40
N GLY A 27 16.02 -26.45 -29.78
CA GLY A 27 14.84 -27.06 -29.14
C GLY A 27 15.09 -27.68 -27.76
N ASN A 28 16.35 -27.78 -27.30
CA ASN A 28 16.73 -28.47 -26.07
C ASN A 28 17.31 -27.53 -24.98
N VAL A 29 16.93 -26.25 -24.96
CA VAL A 29 17.18 -25.43 -23.77
C VAL A 29 16.20 -25.89 -22.70
N PRO A 30 16.65 -26.49 -21.57
CA PRO A 30 15.76 -26.74 -20.46
C PRO A 30 15.21 -25.37 -20.05
N ALA A 31 13.89 -25.23 -20.11
CA ALA A 31 13.23 -24.09 -19.50
C ALA A 31 13.67 -24.08 -18.03
N LEU A 32 14.54 -23.15 -17.66
CA LEU A 32 14.75 -22.77 -16.27
C LEU A 32 13.37 -22.34 -15.80
N ALA A 33 12.64 -23.27 -15.17
CA ALA A 33 11.39 -22.98 -14.53
C ALA A 33 11.70 -21.86 -13.54
N GLN A 34 11.28 -20.64 -13.87
CA GLN A 34 11.20 -19.58 -12.89
C GLN A 34 10.20 -20.09 -11.87
N THR A 35 10.70 -20.66 -10.78
CA THR A 35 9.88 -20.88 -9.60
C THR A 35 9.32 -19.52 -9.25
N PRO A 36 7.98 -19.33 -9.23
CA PRO A 36 7.43 -18.07 -8.80
C PRO A 36 8.02 -17.78 -7.43
N SER A 37 8.76 -16.68 -7.32
CA SER A 37 9.37 -16.24 -6.08
C SER A 37 8.25 -16.18 -5.05
N SER A 38 8.30 -17.08 -4.08
CA SER A 38 7.33 -17.19 -3.00
C SER A 38 7.57 -16.09 -1.95
N ASP A 39 7.73 -14.84 -2.39
CA ASP A 39 7.60 -13.63 -1.57
C ASP A 39 6.20 -13.03 -1.78
N GLN A 40 5.19 -13.89 -1.61
CA GLN A 40 3.80 -13.50 -1.51
C GLN A 40 3.29 -13.94 -0.13
N SER A 41 3.94 -13.43 0.92
CA SER A 41 3.49 -13.56 2.30
C SER A 41 3.07 -12.19 2.83
N SER A 42 1.75 -11.92 2.77
CA SER A 42 0.98 -11.11 3.73
C SER A 42 1.42 -9.66 4.02
N SER A 43 1.68 -8.83 3.00
CA SER A 43 1.76 -7.39 3.21
C SER A 43 0.36 -6.75 3.30
N ILE A 44 0.08 -6.05 4.41
CA ILE A 44 -1.13 -5.23 4.59
C ILE A 44 -1.02 -3.84 3.93
N THR A 45 0.16 -3.46 3.44
CA THR A 45 0.44 -2.16 2.82
C THR A 45 -0.58 -1.72 1.77
N PRO A 46 -1.01 -2.55 0.80
CA PRO A 46 -2.00 -2.11 -0.19
C PRO A 46 -3.37 -1.78 0.42
N TYR A 47 -3.74 -2.39 1.56
CA TYR A 47 -4.95 -2.02 2.29
C TYR A 47 -4.76 -0.70 3.04
N LEU A 48 -3.61 -0.51 3.71
CA LEU A 48 -3.30 0.72 4.43
C LEU A 48 -3.28 1.93 3.49
N ASN A 49 -2.65 1.80 2.31
CA ASN A 49 -2.57 2.90 1.34
C ASN A 49 -3.97 3.34 0.89
N ARG A 50 -4.87 2.39 0.55
CA ARG A 50 -6.27 2.70 0.21
C ARG A 50 -7.04 3.34 1.37
N ALA A 51 -6.73 2.97 2.61
CA ALA A 51 -7.35 3.59 3.77
C ALA A 51 -6.84 5.03 3.98
N ILE A 52 -5.53 5.25 3.85
CA ILE A 52 -4.87 6.55 3.98
C ILE A 52 -5.27 7.51 2.86
N GLU A 53 -5.43 7.04 1.62
CA GLU A 53 -5.91 7.84 0.48
C GLU A 53 -7.29 8.46 0.72
N LYS A 54 -8.10 7.89 1.63
CA LYS A 54 -9.42 8.40 2.01
C LYS A 54 -9.42 9.27 3.27
N ILE A 55 -8.23 9.62 3.78
CA ILE A 55 -8.07 10.47 4.96
C ILE A 55 -7.61 11.86 4.51
N THR A 56 -8.30 12.88 5.00
CA THR A 56 -7.91 14.28 4.87
C THR A 56 -7.34 14.76 6.20
N GLU A 57 -6.11 15.27 6.18
CA GLU A 57 -5.45 15.87 7.35
C GLU A 57 -5.20 17.36 7.13
N PHE A 58 -5.49 18.18 8.13
CA PHE A 58 -5.12 19.59 8.14
C PHE A 58 -5.01 20.10 9.58
N THR A 59 -4.32 21.23 9.73
CA THR A 59 -4.15 21.91 11.02
C THR A 59 -4.74 23.31 10.92
N LEU A 60 -5.55 23.70 11.89
CA LEU A 60 -6.10 25.05 11.99
C LEU A 60 -5.05 26.06 12.50
N ASP A 61 -5.31 27.35 12.32
CA ASP A 61 -4.42 28.43 12.79
C ASP A 61 -4.16 28.41 14.30
N ASN A 62 -5.07 27.82 15.09
CA ASN A 62 -4.92 27.64 16.54
C ASN A 62 -4.09 26.39 16.93
N GLY A 63 -3.55 25.65 15.95
CA GLY A 63 -2.75 24.45 16.16
C GLY A 63 -3.53 23.14 16.29
N MET A 64 -4.87 23.15 16.25
CA MET A 64 -5.66 21.92 16.31
C MET A 64 -5.51 21.10 15.03
N LYS A 65 -5.08 19.85 15.17
CA LYS A 65 -4.98 18.88 14.07
C LYS A 65 -6.30 18.15 13.87
N PHE A 66 -6.79 18.11 12.64
CA PHE A 66 -7.94 17.34 12.21
C PHE A 66 -7.49 16.18 11.32
N ILE A 67 -8.07 15.01 11.57
CA ILE A 67 -7.91 13.80 10.76
C ILE A 67 -9.32 13.32 10.44
N ILE A 68 -9.71 13.40 9.17
CA ILE A 68 -11.08 13.16 8.73
C ILE A 68 -11.11 12.05 7.69
N LYS A 69 -11.94 11.04 7.91
CA LYS A 69 -12.26 10.01 6.91
C LYS A 69 -13.72 10.14 6.52
N GLU A 70 -13.96 10.57 5.29
CA GLU A 70 -15.31 10.65 4.73
C GLU A 70 -15.85 9.25 4.40
N ASN A 71 -17.12 9.00 4.73
CA ASN A 71 -17.82 7.78 4.38
C ASN A 71 -19.29 8.08 4.03
N HIS A 72 -19.71 7.77 2.80
CA HIS A 72 -21.07 8.00 2.31
C HIS A 72 -21.99 6.78 2.44
N ASP A 73 -21.51 5.67 3.02
CA ASP A 73 -22.30 4.45 3.18
C ASP A 73 -23.47 4.61 4.17
N ALA A 74 -23.36 5.57 5.12
CA ALA A 74 -24.39 5.85 6.11
C ALA A 74 -24.47 7.36 6.44
N PRO A 75 -25.68 7.93 6.64
CA PRO A 75 -25.86 9.35 6.93
C PRO A 75 -25.64 9.67 8.42
N VAL A 76 -24.50 9.25 8.98
CA VAL A 76 -24.13 9.47 10.38
C VAL A 76 -22.73 10.07 10.48
N VAL A 77 -22.51 10.87 11.52
CA VAL A 77 -21.20 11.45 11.82
C VAL A 77 -20.79 11.04 13.23
N SER A 78 -19.54 10.61 13.37
CA SER A 78 -18.90 10.37 14.66
C SER A 78 -17.58 11.13 14.70
N PHE A 79 -17.27 11.72 15.85
CA PHE A 79 -16.02 12.42 16.08
C PHE A 79 -15.56 12.21 17.51
N VAL A 80 -14.24 12.30 17.71
CA VAL A 80 -13.60 12.23 19.02
C VAL A 80 -12.57 13.34 19.06
N THR A 81 -12.49 14.02 20.21
CA THR A 81 -11.43 14.98 20.50
C THR A 81 -10.43 14.31 21.43
N TYR A 82 -9.15 14.35 21.07
CA TYR A 82 -8.07 13.87 21.92
C TYR A 82 -7.35 15.07 22.54
N ALA A 83 -7.05 14.95 23.83
CA ALA A 83 -6.15 15.85 24.53
C ALA A 83 -4.89 15.06 24.88
N ASP A 84 -3.71 15.60 24.55
CA ASP A 84 -2.41 15.00 24.86
C ASP A 84 -2.01 15.34 26.30
N VAL A 85 -2.84 14.88 27.25
CA VAL A 85 -2.67 15.07 28.69
C VAL A 85 -3.53 14.04 29.43
N GLY A 86 -3.10 13.59 30.61
CA GLY A 86 -3.89 12.69 31.44
C GLY A 86 -3.42 12.63 32.90
N GLY A 87 -3.79 11.56 33.60
CA GLY A 87 -3.40 11.34 35.00
C GLY A 87 -1.88 11.29 35.22
N THR A 88 -1.11 10.95 34.20
CA THR A 88 0.36 10.94 34.23
C THR A 88 0.97 12.34 34.35
N ASP A 89 0.24 13.38 33.96
CA ASP A 89 0.70 14.77 33.98
C ASP A 89 0.24 15.51 35.25
N GLU A 90 -0.34 14.80 36.22
CA GLU A 90 -0.86 15.39 37.44
C GLU A 90 0.27 15.74 38.44
N PRO A 91 0.22 16.91 39.09
CA PRO A 91 1.15 17.22 40.17
C PRO A 91 1.01 16.26 41.35
N ASP A 92 2.12 16.00 42.03
CA ASP A 92 2.14 15.20 43.26
C ASP A 92 1.12 15.73 44.29
N GLY A 93 0.35 14.80 44.86
CA GLY A 93 -0.70 15.13 45.83
C GLY A 93 -1.97 15.75 45.23
N LYS A 94 -2.11 15.81 43.90
CA LYS A 94 -3.30 16.27 43.16
C LYS A 94 -3.86 15.20 42.22
N THR A 95 -3.89 13.96 42.69
CA THR A 95 -4.35 12.81 41.89
C THR A 95 -5.84 12.90 41.58
N GLY A 96 -6.23 12.60 40.33
CA GLY A 96 -7.63 12.51 39.87
C GLY A 96 -8.19 13.81 39.30
N VAL A 97 -7.37 14.86 39.14
CA VAL A 97 -7.77 16.13 38.53
C VAL A 97 -8.16 15.97 37.06
N ALA A 98 -7.44 15.16 36.29
CA ALA A 98 -7.75 14.91 34.87
C ALA A 98 -9.14 14.27 34.72
N HIS A 99 -9.44 13.25 35.52
CA HIS A 99 -10.75 12.60 35.52
C HIS A 99 -11.85 13.53 36.06
N PHE A 100 -11.56 14.31 37.10
CA PHE A 100 -12.52 15.30 37.60
C PHE A 100 -12.85 16.35 36.53
N LEU A 101 -11.84 16.83 35.80
CA LEU A 101 -12.02 17.76 34.69
C LEU A 101 -12.87 17.15 33.56
N GLU A 102 -12.64 15.88 33.20
CA GLU A 102 -13.46 15.15 32.23
C GLU A 102 -14.95 15.20 32.62
N HIS A 103 -15.27 14.91 33.89
CA HIS A 103 -16.65 15.02 34.36
C HIS A 103 -17.21 16.43 34.23
N LEU A 104 -16.42 17.46 34.54
CA LEU A 104 -16.85 18.86 34.48
C LEU A 104 -17.01 19.38 33.05
N ALA A 105 -16.24 18.86 32.10
CA ALA A 105 -16.33 19.24 30.68
C ALA A 105 -17.74 19.02 30.10
N PHE A 106 -18.52 18.11 30.71
CA PHE A 106 -19.90 17.80 30.31
C PHE A 106 -20.98 18.44 31.20
N LYS A 107 -20.63 19.28 32.17
CA LYS A 107 -21.60 19.93 33.07
C LYS A 107 -22.16 21.26 32.56
N GLY A 108 -21.78 21.67 31.35
CA GLY A 108 -22.26 22.90 30.72
C GLY A 108 -21.11 23.78 30.26
N THR A 109 -21.44 24.73 29.40
CA THR A 109 -20.48 25.73 28.89
C THR A 109 -21.03 27.13 29.13
N THR A 110 -20.19 28.14 29.01
CA THR A 110 -20.62 29.55 29.09
C THR A 110 -21.75 29.91 28.12
N LYS A 111 -21.82 29.20 26.98
CA LYS A 111 -22.89 29.38 25.99
C LYS A 111 -24.19 28.64 26.36
N ASN A 112 -24.12 27.55 27.14
CA ASN A 112 -25.25 26.63 27.41
C ASN A 112 -25.36 26.25 28.90
N TRP A 113 -25.38 27.24 29.80
CA TRP A 113 -25.30 27.01 31.26
C TRP A 113 -26.60 26.52 31.92
N HIS A 114 -27.77 26.70 31.28
CA HIS A 114 -29.09 26.53 31.89
C HIS A 114 -29.99 25.48 31.22
N LYS A 115 -29.40 24.47 30.56
CA LYS A 115 -30.17 23.32 30.04
C LYS A 115 -29.99 22.11 30.92
#